data_AF-A0A453R5L0-F1
#
_entry.id   AF-A0A453R5L0-F1
#
_cell.length_a   1.000
_cell.length_b   1.000
_cell.length_c   1.000
_cell.angle_alpha   90.00
_cell.angle_beta   90.00
_cell.angle_gamma   90.00
#
_symmetry.space_group_name_H-M   'P 1'
#
loop_
_entity.id
_entity.type
_entity.pdbx_description
1 polymer ?
#
loop_
_entity_poly.entity_id
_entity_poly.type
_entity_poly.pdbx_seq_one_letter_code
_entity_poly.pdbx_strand_id
1 'polypeptide(L)'
;MFPTVLSPSLTFSGYILSMQAVEFGRKLASKHFFRHVLDENDFEDGNQPYRFLDHDPVIMTQCYNIPRGIIDVAPKPMAEIASRLRKLSCAIFEAYVSEDGRHVDYRSIQGCEEFKRYIRTTEELQRVETSDLSREEKLAFFINLYNMMAIHALVTCGHPAGPLDRKKFFGDFKYVIGGCAYSLSAIENGILRGNQRPPYNLVKPFGQKDQRSKVALSYPEPLVHFALVCGTKSGPALRCYSPGNIDKELMEAARDFVRNGGLIVDPEAKVASVSKILRWYNTDFGKNETEVLKHAANYLEPAASEQFLELLANTQLKVSYQPYDWSLNI
;
A
#
# COMPACT_ATOMS: atom_id res chain seq x y z
N MET A 1 60.83 32.32 -22.96
CA MET A 1 60.15 31.58 -24.05
C MET A 1 59.24 30.56 -23.38
N PHE A 2 57.95 30.88 -23.23
CA PHE A 2 56.96 30.02 -22.57
C PHE A 2 56.51 28.91 -23.54
N PRO A 3 56.28 27.66 -23.08
CA PRO A 3 55.55 26.68 -23.87
C PRO A 3 54.05 26.81 -23.64
N THR A 4 53.33 26.87 -24.75
CA THR A 4 51.88 27.00 -24.89
C THR A 4 51.17 25.73 -24.39
N VAL A 5 50.25 25.88 -23.43
CA VAL A 5 49.28 24.84 -23.06
C VAL A 5 48.14 24.91 -24.07
N LEU A 6 47.95 23.84 -24.85
CA LEU A 6 46.78 23.65 -25.70
C LEU A 6 45.57 23.31 -24.81
N SER A 7 44.61 24.23 -24.74
CA SER A 7 43.27 23.95 -24.21
C SER A 7 42.50 23.08 -25.21
N PRO A 8 41.69 22.09 -24.76
CA PRO A 8 40.71 21.48 -25.64
C PRO A 8 39.58 22.48 -25.82
N SER A 9 39.50 23.07 -27.01
CA SER A 9 38.32 23.82 -27.43
C SER A 9 37.14 22.83 -27.52
N LEU A 10 36.20 22.94 -26.57
CA LEU A 10 34.86 22.38 -26.72
C LEU A 10 34.25 22.97 -28.00
N THR A 11 34.23 22.18 -29.07
CA THR A 11 33.63 22.59 -30.33
C THR A 11 32.14 22.82 -30.13
N PHE A 12 31.54 23.77 -30.85
CA PHE A 12 30.09 24.03 -30.85
C PHE A 12 29.27 22.74 -31.11
N SER A 13 29.82 21.82 -31.91
CA SER A 13 29.27 20.48 -32.14
C SER A 13 29.30 19.60 -30.88
N GLY A 14 30.41 19.59 -30.11
CA GLY A 14 30.50 18.89 -28.83
C GLY A 14 29.55 19.45 -27.77
N TYR A 15 29.33 20.77 -27.77
CA TYR A 15 28.34 21.41 -26.90
C TYR A 15 26.90 21.02 -27.26
N ILE A 16 26.55 20.98 -28.55
CA ILE A 16 25.23 20.50 -29.01
C ILE A 16 25.04 19.02 -28.66
N LEU A 17 26.06 18.18 -28.82
CA LEU A 17 26.03 16.76 -28.44
C LEU A 17 25.84 16.58 -26.92
N SER A 18 26.50 17.39 -26.09
CA SER A 18 26.29 17.42 -24.63
C SER A 18 24.85 17.84 -24.29
N MET A 19 24.32 18.91 -24.91
CA MET A 19 22.93 19.33 -24.68
C MET A 19 21.91 18.26 -25.09
N GLN A 20 22.11 17.60 -26.24
CA GLN A 20 21.24 16.50 -26.69
C GLN A 20 21.34 15.28 -25.78
N ALA A 21 22.53 14.95 -25.29
CA ALA A 21 22.74 13.86 -24.35
C ALA A 21 22.08 14.16 -22.98
N VAL A 22 22.15 15.40 -22.50
CA VAL A 22 21.44 15.85 -21.30
C VAL A 22 19.94 15.76 -21.49
N GLU A 23 19.40 16.22 -22.62
CA GLU A 23 17.97 16.12 -22.91
C GLU A 23 17.51 14.66 -22.99
N PHE A 24 18.31 13.79 -23.63
CA PHE A 24 18.04 12.37 -23.68
C PHE A 24 18.10 11.70 -22.29
N GLY A 25 19.12 12.03 -21.49
CA GLY A 25 19.23 11.54 -20.12
C GLY A 25 18.07 12.02 -19.24
N ARG A 26 17.61 13.27 -19.38
CA ARG A 26 16.39 13.77 -18.72
C ARG A 26 15.15 12.98 -19.13
N LYS A 27 15.00 12.64 -20.42
CA LYS A 27 13.89 11.79 -20.91
C LYS A 27 13.95 10.37 -20.35
N LEU A 28 15.15 9.83 -20.11
CA LEU A 28 15.31 8.52 -19.49
C LEU A 28 15.01 8.57 -17.99
N ALA A 29 15.50 9.59 -17.28
CA ALA A 29 15.23 9.81 -15.87
C ALA A 29 13.72 10.02 -15.61
N SER A 30 13.04 10.81 -16.45
CA SER A 30 11.59 11.03 -16.35
C SER A 30 10.78 9.75 -16.60
N LYS A 31 11.34 8.77 -17.31
CA LYS A 31 10.74 7.44 -17.52
C LYS A 31 11.21 6.39 -16.51
N HIS A 32 11.78 6.85 -15.40
CA HIS A 32 12.26 6.01 -14.29
C HIS A 32 13.29 4.94 -14.72
N PHE A 33 14.16 5.19 -15.71
CA PHE A 33 15.26 4.26 -16.00
C PHE A 33 16.37 4.33 -14.94
N PHE A 34 16.72 5.54 -14.52
CA PHE A 34 17.69 5.82 -13.47
C PHE A 34 17.28 7.05 -12.68
N ARG A 35 17.88 7.23 -11.51
CA ARG A 35 17.64 8.37 -10.62
C ARG A 35 18.93 8.90 -10.02
N HIS A 36 18.90 10.15 -9.58
CA HIS A 36 19.99 10.72 -8.79
C HIS A 36 20.12 9.97 -7.46
N VAL A 37 21.33 9.63 -7.02
CA VAL A 37 21.51 8.77 -5.82
C VAL A 37 20.92 9.39 -4.55
N LEU A 38 20.86 10.73 -4.48
CA LEU A 38 20.29 11.46 -3.35
C LEU A 38 18.85 11.97 -3.59
N ASP A 39 18.26 11.71 -4.77
CA ASP A 39 16.93 12.23 -5.17
C ASP A 39 16.81 13.78 -5.09
N GLU A 40 17.92 14.51 -5.28
CA GLU A 40 17.97 15.98 -5.12
C GLU A 40 17.92 16.75 -6.44
N ASN A 41 18.29 16.14 -7.57
CA ASN A 41 18.51 16.85 -8.83
C ASN A 41 17.90 16.09 -10.03
N ASP A 42 17.48 16.86 -11.04
CA ASP A 42 17.23 16.33 -12.39
C ASP A 42 18.55 15.85 -13.03
N PHE A 43 18.46 15.18 -14.18
CA PHE A 43 19.67 14.79 -14.92
C PHE A 43 20.38 16.02 -15.47
N GLU A 44 21.66 16.17 -15.12
CA GLU A 44 22.52 17.28 -15.50
C GLU A 44 23.90 16.77 -15.92
N ASP A 45 24.56 17.51 -16.81
CA ASP A 45 25.95 17.23 -17.18
C ASP A 45 26.87 17.68 -16.04
N GLY A 46 27.28 16.73 -15.20
CA GLY A 46 28.11 16.99 -14.04
C GLY A 46 28.55 15.72 -13.32
N ASN A 47 29.40 15.86 -12.30
CA ASN A 47 29.94 14.73 -11.52
C ASN A 47 28.94 14.20 -10.47
N GLN A 48 27.65 14.39 -10.68
CA GLN A 48 26.62 13.90 -9.77
C GLN A 48 26.39 12.40 -10.01
N PRO A 49 26.30 11.58 -8.95
CA PRO A 49 26.08 10.15 -9.11
C PRO A 49 24.61 9.84 -9.42
N TYR A 50 24.38 9.11 -10.50
CA TYR A 50 23.08 8.53 -10.87
C TYR A 50 23.14 7.00 -10.79
N ARG A 51 22.00 6.35 -10.52
CA ARG A 51 21.89 4.89 -10.43
C ARG A 51 20.65 4.40 -11.16
N PHE A 52 20.83 3.36 -11.97
CA PHE A 52 19.71 2.62 -12.56
C PHE A 52 18.90 1.89 -11.49
N LEU A 53 17.59 1.76 -11.69
CA LEU A 53 16.71 1.13 -10.69
C LEU A 53 17.10 -0.33 -10.41
N ASP A 54 17.47 -1.08 -11.44
CA ASP A 54 17.89 -2.47 -11.37
C ASP A 54 19.28 -2.67 -10.72
N HIS A 55 20.03 -1.60 -10.48
CA HIS A 55 21.30 -1.61 -9.75
C HIS A 55 21.16 -1.09 -8.30
N ASP A 56 19.97 -0.70 -7.86
CA ASP A 56 19.74 -0.26 -6.48
C ASP A 56 19.71 -1.47 -5.52
N PRO A 57 20.59 -1.52 -4.51
CA PRO A 57 20.67 -2.68 -3.62
C PRO A 57 19.35 -2.99 -2.90
N VAL A 58 18.55 -1.99 -2.55
CA VAL A 58 17.25 -2.21 -1.91
C VAL A 58 16.27 -2.82 -2.91
N ILE A 59 16.24 -2.29 -4.13
CA ILE A 59 15.38 -2.82 -5.19
C ILE A 59 15.76 -4.27 -5.51
N MET A 60 17.05 -4.56 -5.68
CA MET A 60 17.52 -5.91 -6.01
C MET A 60 17.29 -6.94 -4.89
N THR A 61 17.32 -6.53 -3.62
CA THR A 61 17.26 -7.48 -2.49
C THR A 61 15.89 -7.57 -1.83
N GLN A 62 15.04 -6.56 -1.98
CA GLN A 62 13.79 -6.44 -1.23
C GLN A 62 12.55 -6.23 -2.12
N CYS A 63 12.70 -5.96 -3.43
CA CYS A 63 11.57 -5.81 -4.33
C CYS A 63 11.25 -7.09 -5.10
N TYR A 64 9.99 -7.53 -5.02
CA TYR A 64 9.53 -8.83 -5.53
C TYR A 64 8.81 -8.75 -6.88
N ASN A 65 8.81 -7.58 -7.53
CA ASN A 65 8.25 -7.35 -8.86
C ASN A 65 9.29 -6.78 -9.83
N ILE A 66 10.57 -7.11 -9.64
CA ILE A 66 11.67 -6.71 -10.53
C ILE A 66 12.12 -7.95 -11.32
N PRO A 67 12.03 -7.94 -12.67
CA PRO A 67 12.51 -9.04 -13.47
C PRO A 67 14.02 -9.14 -13.34
N ARG A 68 14.54 -10.36 -13.47
CA ARG A 68 15.99 -10.58 -13.63
C ARG A 68 16.37 -10.17 -15.04
N GLY A 69 16.74 -8.91 -15.25
CA GLY A 69 17.17 -8.39 -16.55
C GLY A 69 16.71 -6.95 -16.83
N ILE A 70 16.96 -6.48 -18.05
CA ILE A 70 16.61 -5.12 -18.48
C ILE A 70 15.09 -5.02 -18.69
N ILE A 71 14.50 -3.95 -18.15
CA ILE A 71 13.09 -3.61 -18.36
C ILE A 71 12.92 -2.99 -19.75
N ASP A 72 12.55 -3.78 -20.74
CA ASP A 72 12.35 -3.36 -22.13
C ASP A 72 10.90 -2.96 -22.46
N VAL A 73 9.95 -3.33 -21.61
CA VAL A 73 8.51 -3.07 -21.80
C VAL A 73 8.19 -1.59 -21.62
N ALA A 74 7.69 -0.93 -22.67
CA ALA A 74 7.25 0.47 -22.61
C ALA A 74 6.19 0.71 -21.51
N PRO A 75 6.28 1.82 -20.75
CA PRO A 75 5.32 2.10 -19.69
C PRO A 75 3.92 2.30 -20.27
N LYS A 76 2.95 1.58 -19.70
CA LYS A 76 1.53 1.69 -20.05
C LYS A 76 0.80 2.60 -19.06
N PRO A 77 -0.37 3.14 -19.42
CA PRO A 77 -1.20 3.90 -18.50
C PRO A 77 -1.51 3.09 -17.24
N MET A 78 -1.39 3.75 -16.09
CA MET A 78 -1.58 3.12 -14.78
C MET A 78 -2.97 2.48 -14.63
N ALA A 79 -4.01 3.11 -15.18
CA ALA A 79 -5.37 2.61 -15.18
C ALA A 79 -5.53 1.26 -15.92
N GLU A 80 -4.77 1.04 -17.01
CA GLU A 80 -4.80 -0.22 -17.75
C GLU A 80 -4.21 -1.36 -16.92
N ILE A 81 -3.05 -1.12 -16.32
CA ILE A 81 -2.37 -2.10 -15.47
C ILE A 81 -3.20 -2.39 -14.21
N ALA A 82 -3.73 -1.35 -13.54
CA ALA A 82 -4.62 -1.49 -12.39
C ALA A 82 -5.85 -2.34 -12.72
N SER A 83 -6.48 -2.10 -13.88
CA SER A 83 -7.65 -2.87 -14.33
C SER A 83 -7.32 -4.34 -14.54
N ARG A 84 -6.18 -4.65 -15.17
CA ARG A 84 -5.69 -6.03 -15.37
C ARG A 84 -5.38 -6.73 -14.06
N LEU A 85 -4.64 -6.07 -13.17
CA LEU A 85 -4.29 -6.59 -11.84
C LEU A 85 -5.56 -6.88 -11.04
N ARG A 86 -6.50 -5.93 -10.98
CA ARG A 86 -7.78 -6.13 -10.28
C ARG A 86 -8.56 -7.32 -10.83
N LYS A 87 -8.69 -7.47 -12.16
CA LYS A 87 -9.40 -8.63 -12.76
C LYS A 87 -8.77 -9.95 -12.34
N LEU A 88 -7.44 -10.02 -12.30
CA LEU A 88 -6.71 -11.19 -11.82
C LEU A 88 -6.93 -11.41 -10.32
N SER A 89 -6.88 -10.35 -9.50
CA SER A 89 -7.20 -10.44 -8.07
C SER A 89 -8.61 -10.96 -7.82
N CYS A 90 -9.62 -10.41 -8.49
CA CYS A 90 -11.00 -10.85 -8.31
C CYS A 90 -11.15 -12.34 -8.69
N ALA A 91 -10.59 -12.77 -9.82
CA ALA A 91 -10.65 -14.18 -10.23
C ALA A 91 -9.95 -15.13 -9.23
N ILE A 92 -8.81 -14.71 -8.65
CA ILE A 92 -8.14 -15.47 -7.60
C ILE A 92 -9.01 -15.53 -6.34
N PHE A 93 -9.64 -14.42 -5.95
CA PHE A 93 -10.46 -14.37 -4.75
C PHE A 93 -11.72 -15.23 -4.90
N GLU A 94 -12.40 -15.16 -6.04
CA GLU A 94 -13.57 -15.99 -6.36
C GLU A 94 -13.26 -17.49 -6.34
N ALA A 95 -12.03 -17.90 -6.71
CA ALA A 95 -11.65 -19.30 -6.80
C ALA A 95 -11.09 -19.89 -5.49
N TYR A 96 -10.42 -19.08 -4.66
CA TYR A 96 -9.58 -19.58 -3.55
C TYR A 96 -9.88 -18.94 -2.19
N VAL A 97 -10.93 -18.13 -2.09
CA VAL A 97 -11.38 -17.51 -0.85
C VAL A 97 -12.79 -17.99 -0.54
N SER A 98 -13.07 -18.26 0.73
CA SER A 98 -14.43 -18.62 1.18
C SER A 98 -15.45 -17.51 0.86
N GLU A 99 -16.74 -17.88 0.80
CA GLU A 99 -17.82 -16.93 0.49
C GLU A 99 -17.88 -15.72 1.44
N ASP A 100 -17.50 -15.92 2.71
CA ASP A 100 -17.42 -14.85 3.72
C ASP A 100 -16.12 -14.02 3.65
N GLY A 101 -15.21 -14.36 2.73
CA GLY A 101 -13.93 -13.68 2.54
C GLY A 101 -12.88 -13.95 3.63
N ARG A 102 -13.16 -14.83 4.61
CA ARG A 102 -12.34 -14.97 5.82
C ARG A 102 -11.30 -16.08 5.74
N HIS A 103 -11.50 -17.11 4.92
CA HIS A 103 -10.57 -18.22 4.76
C HIS A 103 -9.95 -18.18 3.36
N VAL A 104 -8.63 -18.32 3.28
CA VAL A 104 -7.86 -18.16 2.05
C VAL A 104 -6.97 -19.38 1.83
N ASP A 105 -7.14 -20.07 0.70
CA ASP A 105 -6.29 -21.19 0.32
C ASP A 105 -4.99 -20.70 -0.34
N TYR A 106 -4.07 -20.20 0.50
CA TYR A 106 -2.76 -19.72 0.07
C TYR A 106 -1.96 -20.74 -0.76
N ARG A 107 -2.12 -22.03 -0.46
CA ARG A 107 -1.37 -23.09 -1.13
C ARG A 107 -1.83 -23.25 -2.58
N SER A 108 -3.14 -23.24 -2.81
CA SER A 108 -3.70 -23.32 -4.16
C SER A 108 -3.43 -22.03 -4.95
N ILE A 109 -3.49 -20.86 -4.31
CA ILE A 109 -3.13 -19.58 -4.94
C ILE A 109 -1.69 -19.59 -5.46
N GLN A 110 -0.73 -20.10 -4.67
CA GLN A 110 0.68 -20.16 -5.09
C GLN A 110 0.88 -20.94 -6.40
N GLY A 111 0.08 -21.99 -6.61
CA GLY A 111 0.19 -22.87 -7.78
C GLY A 111 -0.52 -22.37 -9.04
N CYS A 112 -1.52 -21.49 -8.90
CA CYS A 112 -2.42 -21.14 -10.00
C CYS A 112 -1.78 -20.22 -11.05
N GLU A 113 -2.29 -20.30 -12.28
CA GLU A 113 -1.75 -19.54 -13.41
C GLU A 113 -2.12 -18.06 -13.33
N GLU A 114 -3.28 -17.75 -12.76
CA GLU A 114 -3.76 -16.40 -12.51
C GLU A 114 -2.79 -15.64 -11.59
N PHE A 115 -2.31 -16.30 -10.53
CA PHE A 115 -1.34 -15.70 -9.61
C PHE A 115 0.01 -15.47 -10.30
N LYS A 116 0.53 -16.44 -11.08
CA LYS A 116 1.75 -16.26 -11.89
C LYS A 116 1.61 -15.12 -12.90
N ARG A 117 0.43 -14.97 -13.51
CA ARG A 117 0.13 -13.86 -14.43
C ARG A 117 0.02 -12.52 -13.68
N TYR A 118 -0.51 -12.53 -12.46
CA TYR A 118 -0.54 -11.35 -11.58
C TYR A 118 0.89 -10.87 -11.31
N ILE A 119 1.78 -11.75 -10.84
CA ILE A 119 3.19 -11.42 -10.57
C ILE A 119 3.90 -10.88 -11.82
N ARG A 120 3.74 -11.50 -12.98
CA ARG A 120 4.30 -10.95 -14.23
C ARG A 120 3.74 -9.57 -14.57
N THR A 121 2.46 -9.32 -14.30
CA THR A 121 1.84 -8.01 -14.56
C THR A 121 2.33 -6.94 -13.57
N THR A 122 2.72 -7.29 -12.35
CA THR A 122 3.27 -6.31 -11.40
C THR A 122 4.65 -5.78 -11.80
N GLU A 123 5.37 -6.47 -12.69
CA GLU A 123 6.62 -5.98 -13.28
C GLU A 123 6.38 -4.71 -14.13
N GLU A 124 5.20 -4.57 -14.74
CA GLU A 124 4.83 -3.38 -15.52
C GLU A 124 4.67 -2.12 -14.65
N LEU A 125 4.54 -2.25 -13.32
CA LEU A 125 4.35 -1.13 -12.38
C LEU A 125 5.60 -0.26 -12.20
N GLN A 126 6.78 -0.75 -12.57
CA GLN A 126 8.04 -0.14 -12.16
C GLN A 126 8.25 1.27 -12.72
N ARG A 127 7.65 1.58 -13.88
CA ARG A 127 7.89 2.84 -14.60
C ARG A 127 6.59 3.56 -14.96
N VAL A 128 5.52 3.26 -14.23
CA VAL A 128 4.21 3.91 -14.41
C VAL A 128 4.22 5.31 -13.81
N GLU A 129 3.48 6.21 -14.43
CA GLU A 129 3.19 7.52 -13.85
C GLU A 129 2.06 7.40 -12.82
N THR A 130 2.32 7.84 -11.58
CA THR A 130 1.39 7.71 -10.45
C THR A 130 0.71 9.02 -10.06
N SER A 131 1.10 10.15 -10.65
CA SER A 131 0.60 11.48 -10.29
C SER A 131 -0.88 11.70 -10.64
N ASP A 132 -1.38 11.03 -11.67
CA ASP A 132 -2.63 11.39 -12.33
C ASP A 132 -3.85 10.61 -11.81
N LEU A 133 -3.66 9.76 -10.79
CA LEU A 133 -4.73 8.94 -10.24
C LEU A 133 -5.70 9.76 -9.39
N SER A 134 -7.01 9.56 -9.60
CA SER A 134 -8.06 10.08 -8.73
C SER A 134 -7.99 9.44 -7.33
N ARG A 135 -8.74 9.98 -6.35
CA ARG A 135 -8.86 9.38 -5.01
C ARG A 135 -9.34 7.93 -5.09
N GLU A 136 -10.37 7.71 -5.90
CA GLU A 136 -11.04 6.43 -6.06
C GLU A 136 -10.14 5.40 -6.75
N GLU A 137 -9.40 5.84 -7.78
CA GLU A 137 -8.41 5.00 -8.45
C GLU A 137 -7.26 4.63 -7.52
N LYS A 138 -6.74 5.59 -6.73
CA LYS A 138 -5.71 5.33 -5.72
C LYS A 138 -6.18 4.31 -4.69
N LEU A 139 -7.36 4.52 -4.08
CA LEU A 139 -7.91 3.61 -3.08
C LEU A 139 -8.06 2.20 -3.64
N ALA A 140 -8.79 2.04 -4.75
CA ALA A 140 -9.02 0.73 -5.34
C ALA A 140 -7.71 0.04 -5.76
N PHE A 141 -6.77 0.78 -6.37
CA PHE A 141 -5.49 0.22 -6.77
C PHE A 141 -4.66 -0.24 -5.57
N PHE A 142 -4.41 0.65 -4.60
CA PHE A 142 -3.50 0.36 -3.49
C PHE A 142 -4.07 -0.65 -2.49
N ILE A 143 -5.40 -0.71 -2.30
CA ILE A 143 -6.02 -1.75 -1.46
C ILE A 143 -5.85 -3.12 -2.12
N ASN A 144 -6.23 -3.26 -3.39
CA ASN A 144 -6.08 -4.54 -4.11
C ASN A 144 -4.62 -4.97 -4.22
N LEU A 145 -3.72 -4.02 -4.49
CA LEU A 145 -2.28 -4.28 -4.55
C LEU A 145 -1.74 -4.73 -3.19
N TYR A 146 -2.11 -4.04 -2.09
CA TYR A 146 -1.70 -4.43 -0.74
C TYR A 146 -2.14 -5.86 -0.43
N ASN A 147 -3.41 -6.19 -0.67
CA ASN A 147 -3.96 -7.50 -0.35
C ASN A 147 -3.24 -8.61 -1.14
N MET A 148 -2.96 -8.38 -2.43
CA MET A 148 -2.17 -9.31 -3.23
C MET A 148 -0.69 -9.36 -2.86
N MET A 149 -0.10 -8.24 -2.45
CA MET A 149 1.26 -8.20 -1.90
C MET A 149 1.35 -9.00 -0.61
N ALA A 150 0.34 -8.91 0.27
CA ALA A 150 0.28 -9.68 1.50
C ALA A 150 0.18 -11.19 1.20
N ILE A 151 -0.68 -11.58 0.26
CA ILE A 151 -0.75 -12.97 -0.23
C ILE A 151 0.60 -13.41 -0.80
N HIS A 152 1.23 -12.61 -1.65
CA HIS A 152 2.53 -12.93 -2.23
C HIS A 152 3.61 -13.08 -1.16
N ALA A 153 3.63 -12.19 -0.18
CA ALA A 153 4.56 -12.26 0.94
C ALA A 153 4.32 -13.51 1.79
N LEU A 154 3.07 -13.90 2.05
CA LEU A 154 2.73 -15.10 2.81
C LEU A 154 3.18 -16.39 2.11
N VAL A 155 2.95 -16.51 0.79
CA VAL A 155 3.33 -17.72 0.04
C VAL A 155 4.84 -17.82 -0.21
N THR A 156 5.54 -16.68 -0.25
CA THR A 156 6.99 -16.64 -0.53
C THR A 156 7.83 -16.65 0.74
N CYS A 157 7.44 -15.89 1.76
CA CYS A 157 8.21 -15.71 3.00
C CYS A 157 7.65 -16.50 4.19
N GLY A 158 6.45 -17.04 4.08
CA GLY A 158 5.75 -17.71 5.18
C GLY A 158 5.03 -16.74 6.13
N HIS A 159 4.26 -17.31 7.05
CA HIS A 159 3.50 -16.53 8.04
C HIS A 159 4.41 -16.06 9.20
N PRO A 160 4.41 -14.76 9.54
CA PRO A 160 5.28 -14.22 10.59
C PRO A 160 4.83 -14.65 11.99
N ALA A 161 5.70 -15.34 12.72
CA ALA A 161 5.38 -15.94 14.03
C ALA A 161 5.20 -14.89 15.14
N GLY A 162 6.06 -13.86 15.20
CA GLY A 162 6.09 -12.89 16.28
C GLY A 162 5.91 -11.43 15.86
N PRO A 163 5.76 -10.50 16.82
CA PRO A 163 5.64 -9.06 16.55
C PRO A 163 6.83 -8.46 15.78
N LEU A 164 8.05 -8.91 16.09
CA LEU A 164 9.26 -8.45 15.39
C LEU A 164 9.29 -8.94 13.94
N ASP A 165 8.98 -10.23 13.72
CA ASP A 165 8.89 -10.81 12.38
C ASP A 165 7.81 -10.11 11.55
N ARG A 166 6.68 -9.75 12.16
CA ARG A 166 5.63 -8.97 11.51
C ARG A 166 6.12 -7.60 11.08
N LYS A 167 6.78 -6.86 11.99
CA LYS A 167 7.34 -5.55 11.65
C LYS A 167 8.30 -5.65 10.46
N LYS A 168 9.13 -6.69 10.43
CA LYS A 168 10.03 -6.98 9.31
C LYS A 168 9.24 -7.34 8.04
N PHE A 169 8.27 -8.23 8.15
CA PHE A 169 7.41 -8.69 7.04
C PHE A 169 6.72 -7.51 6.33
N PHE A 170 6.07 -6.62 7.08
CA PHE A 170 5.39 -5.45 6.51
C PHE A 170 6.35 -4.34 6.05
N GLY A 171 7.61 -4.34 6.52
CA GLY A 171 8.62 -3.34 6.21
C GLY A 171 9.53 -3.69 5.02
N ASP A 172 9.88 -4.96 4.89
CA ASP A 172 10.93 -5.44 3.97
C ASP A 172 10.36 -6.02 2.67
N PHE A 173 9.14 -6.55 2.68
CA PHE A 173 8.50 -7.01 1.44
C PHE A 173 7.99 -5.82 0.63
N LYS A 174 8.64 -5.55 -0.51
CA LYS A 174 8.38 -4.35 -1.32
C LYS A 174 8.03 -4.68 -2.77
N TYR A 175 7.32 -3.76 -3.40
CA TYR A 175 7.23 -3.63 -4.86
C TYR A 175 7.74 -2.26 -5.30
N VAL A 176 8.29 -2.19 -6.51
CA VAL A 176 8.59 -0.93 -7.19
C VAL A 176 7.37 -0.47 -7.98
N ILE A 177 6.96 0.78 -7.76
CA ILE A 177 5.84 1.43 -8.43
C ILE A 177 6.34 2.83 -8.81
N GLY A 178 6.31 3.19 -10.10
CA GLY A 178 6.78 4.51 -10.56
C GLY A 178 8.17 4.91 -10.07
N GLY A 179 9.12 3.96 -10.15
CA GLY A 179 10.52 4.13 -9.77
C GLY A 179 10.80 4.11 -8.26
N CYS A 180 9.78 4.01 -7.42
CA CYS A 180 9.93 4.04 -5.97
C CYS A 180 9.56 2.69 -5.33
N ALA A 181 10.30 2.27 -4.30
CA ALA A 181 9.99 1.06 -3.55
C ALA A 181 8.93 1.33 -2.47
N TYR A 182 7.88 0.52 -2.45
CA TYR A 182 6.77 0.56 -1.51
C TYR A 182 6.65 -0.77 -0.78
N SER A 183 6.74 -0.74 0.55
CA SER A 183 6.38 -1.89 1.39
C SER A 183 4.89 -1.89 1.71
N LEU A 184 4.38 -3.00 2.26
CA LEU A 184 3.01 -3.06 2.79
C LEU A 184 2.76 -1.91 3.78
N SER A 185 3.67 -1.69 4.73
CA SER A 185 3.58 -0.58 5.68
C SER A 185 3.60 0.79 5.01
N ALA A 186 4.33 0.96 3.90
CA ALA A 186 4.38 2.22 3.17
C ALA A 186 3.07 2.49 2.41
N ILE A 187 2.45 1.46 1.84
CA ILE A 187 1.14 1.58 1.17
C ILE A 187 0.06 1.92 2.20
N GLU A 188 -0.03 1.15 3.28
CA GLU A 188 -1.04 1.37 4.32
C GLU A 188 -0.87 2.74 4.98
N ASN A 189 0.28 3.00 5.59
CA ASN A 189 0.46 4.17 6.44
C ASN A 189 0.86 5.42 5.64
N GLY A 190 1.65 5.23 4.59
CA GLY A 190 2.17 6.30 3.76
C GLY A 190 1.14 6.80 2.75
N ILE A 191 0.42 5.89 2.08
CA ILE A 191 -0.49 6.23 0.99
C ILE A 191 -1.94 6.30 1.48
N LEU A 192 -2.49 5.18 1.94
CA LEU A 192 -3.92 5.03 2.26
C LEU A 192 -4.34 5.78 3.53
N ARG A 193 -3.44 5.86 4.52
CA ARG A 193 -3.65 6.68 5.72
C ARG A 193 -3.15 8.11 5.56
N GLY A 194 -2.79 8.60 4.37
CA GLY A 194 -2.36 9.99 4.18
C GLY A 194 -1.08 10.35 4.95
N ASN A 195 -0.06 9.48 4.88
CA ASN A 195 1.23 9.63 5.55
C ASN A 195 1.14 9.78 7.08
N GLN A 196 0.22 9.03 7.70
CA GLN A 196 0.08 8.96 9.15
C GLN A 196 1.14 8.06 9.79
N ARG A 197 1.43 8.32 11.06
CA ARG A 197 2.37 7.49 11.82
C ARG A 197 1.76 6.10 12.01
N PRO A 198 2.52 5.02 11.74
CA PRO A 198 2.11 3.69 12.14
C PRO A 198 1.91 3.60 13.66
N PRO A 199 1.04 2.72 14.15
CA PRO A 199 0.89 2.47 15.58
C PRO A 199 2.26 2.20 16.23
N TYR A 200 2.52 2.82 17.38
CA TYR A 200 3.77 2.70 18.13
C TYR A 200 5.05 3.22 17.44
N ASN A 201 4.92 3.91 16.30
CA ASN A 201 6.05 4.56 15.61
C ASN A 201 6.06 6.07 15.83
N LEU A 202 7.26 6.65 15.96
CA LEU A 202 7.44 8.09 16.20
C LEU A 202 7.53 8.92 14.91
N VAL A 203 7.85 8.28 13.78
CA VAL A 203 8.13 8.94 12.50
C VAL A 203 7.06 8.63 11.46
N LYS A 204 6.82 9.61 10.57
CA LYS A 204 5.96 9.40 9.40
C LYS A 204 6.66 8.48 8.39
N PRO A 205 5.91 7.67 7.61
CA PRO A 205 6.48 6.82 6.57
C PRO A 205 7.30 7.58 5.53
N PHE A 206 6.82 8.75 5.10
CA PHE A 206 7.47 9.57 4.06
C PHE A 206 7.90 10.93 4.63
N GLY A 207 9.18 11.27 4.41
CA GLY A 207 9.75 12.57 4.75
C GLY A 207 9.34 13.68 3.77
N GLN A 208 9.75 14.92 4.03
CA GLN A 208 9.35 16.09 3.24
C GLN A 208 9.85 16.04 1.78
N LYS A 209 11.03 15.45 1.53
CA LYS A 209 11.63 15.31 0.20
C LYS A 209 11.26 13.98 -0.49
N ASP A 210 10.52 13.10 0.19
CA ASP A 210 10.22 11.76 -0.32
C ASP A 210 9.15 11.86 -1.42
N GLN A 211 9.51 11.55 -2.66
CA GLN A 211 8.61 11.67 -3.82
C GLN A 211 7.34 10.82 -3.67
N ARG A 212 7.39 9.75 -2.88
CA ARG A 212 6.24 8.88 -2.60
C ARG A 212 5.11 9.62 -1.88
N SER A 213 5.40 10.73 -1.18
CA SER A 213 4.38 11.55 -0.53
C SER A 213 3.41 12.20 -1.51
N LYS A 214 3.81 12.41 -2.78
CA LYS A 214 2.94 12.96 -3.84
C LYS A 214 1.79 12.02 -4.21
N VAL A 215 1.97 10.72 -3.96
CA VAL A 215 0.98 9.68 -4.26
C VAL A 215 0.00 9.49 -3.10
N ALA A 216 0.33 9.97 -1.90
CA ALA A 216 -0.49 9.82 -0.71
C ALA A 216 -1.87 10.46 -0.85
N LEU A 217 -2.87 9.91 -0.16
CA LEU A 217 -4.16 10.56 -0.03
C LEU A 217 -4.03 11.86 0.76
N SER A 218 -4.82 12.87 0.38
CA SER A 218 -4.85 14.16 1.06
C SER A 218 -5.34 14.05 2.51
N TYR A 219 -6.19 13.06 2.78
CA TYR A 219 -6.75 12.76 4.10
C TYR A 219 -6.69 11.24 4.34
N PRO A 220 -6.53 10.79 5.59
CA PRO A 220 -6.64 9.37 5.92
C PRO A 220 -8.03 8.84 5.56
N GLU A 221 -8.10 7.67 4.96
CA GLU A 221 -9.35 6.94 4.73
C GLU A 221 -9.52 5.86 5.82
N PRO A 222 -10.37 6.06 6.84
CA PRO A 222 -10.46 5.12 7.97
C PRO A 222 -11.01 3.75 7.57
N LEU A 223 -11.81 3.68 6.50
CA LEU A 223 -12.42 2.42 6.06
C LEU A 223 -11.39 1.40 5.54
N VAL A 224 -10.17 1.83 5.19
CA VAL A 224 -9.12 0.90 4.73
C VAL A 224 -8.75 -0.14 5.79
N HIS A 225 -8.93 0.18 7.08
CA HIS A 225 -8.69 -0.75 8.18
C HIS A 225 -9.61 -1.97 8.17
N PHE A 226 -10.72 -1.90 7.43
CA PHE A 226 -11.66 -2.99 7.21
C PHE A 226 -11.52 -3.63 5.82
N ALA A 227 -10.50 -3.25 5.05
CA ALA A 227 -10.27 -3.70 3.68
C ALA A 227 -8.89 -4.32 3.47
N LEU A 228 -7.90 -3.94 4.28
CA LEU A 228 -6.54 -4.44 4.21
C LEU A 228 -6.40 -5.76 4.99
N VAL A 229 -6.09 -6.84 4.28
CA VAL A 229 -5.96 -8.18 4.84
C VAL A 229 -4.49 -8.56 4.96
N CYS A 230 -4.08 -8.86 6.18
CA CYS A 230 -2.70 -9.21 6.53
C CYS A 230 -2.49 -10.72 6.81
N GLY A 231 -3.49 -11.55 6.49
CA GLY A 231 -3.44 -13.01 6.65
C GLY A 231 -3.65 -13.49 8.08
N THR A 232 -4.59 -12.88 8.82
CA THR A 232 -4.86 -13.19 10.23
C THR A 232 -6.33 -13.44 10.46
N LYS A 233 -6.71 -14.37 11.35
CA LYS A 233 -8.11 -14.71 11.64
C LYS A 233 -8.96 -13.56 12.18
N SER A 234 -8.37 -12.65 12.97
CA SER A 234 -9.08 -11.45 13.46
C SER A 234 -9.08 -10.28 12.49
N GLY A 235 -8.55 -10.45 11.27
CA GLY A 235 -8.54 -9.44 10.23
C GLY A 235 -9.89 -9.29 9.51
N PRO A 236 -10.01 -8.29 8.61
CA PRO A 236 -11.18 -8.15 7.77
C PRO A 236 -11.29 -9.26 6.70
N ALA A 237 -12.47 -9.34 6.08
CA ALA A 237 -12.72 -10.21 4.94
C ALA A 237 -11.97 -9.71 3.69
N LEU A 238 -11.36 -10.62 2.95
CA LEU A 238 -10.69 -10.33 1.69
C LEU A 238 -11.71 -10.07 0.59
N ARG A 239 -11.58 -8.92 -0.09
CA ARG A 239 -12.50 -8.46 -1.14
C ARG A 239 -11.76 -7.81 -2.29
N CYS A 240 -12.42 -7.74 -3.44
CA CYS A 240 -11.93 -7.02 -4.62
C CYS A 240 -12.61 -5.65 -4.71
N TYR A 241 -11.83 -4.59 -4.92
CA TYR A 241 -12.34 -3.21 -4.91
C TYR A 241 -12.28 -2.54 -6.29
N SER A 242 -13.26 -1.72 -6.63
CA SER A 242 -13.40 -1.06 -7.92
C SER A 242 -13.43 0.48 -7.78
N PRO A 243 -12.72 1.25 -8.65
CA PRO A 243 -12.75 2.71 -8.56
C PRO A 243 -14.18 3.28 -8.65
N GLY A 244 -15.06 2.67 -9.45
CA GLY A 244 -16.43 3.15 -9.63
C GLY A 244 -17.35 2.97 -8.41
N ASN A 245 -17.04 2.06 -7.49
CA ASN A 245 -17.89 1.76 -6.32
C ASN A 245 -17.13 1.76 -4.99
N ILE A 246 -15.89 2.29 -4.97
CA ILE A 246 -14.96 2.12 -3.85
C ILE A 246 -15.55 2.51 -2.50
N ASP A 247 -16.27 3.64 -2.41
CA ASP A 247 -16.84 4.13 -1.16
C ASP A 247 -17.92 3.18 -0.62
N LYS A 248 -18.76 2.65 -1.52
CA LYS A 248 -19.80 1.68 -1.19
C LYS A 248 -19.19 0.36 -0.74
N GLU A 249 -18.22 -0.16 -1.50
CA GLU A 249 -17.55 -1.43 -1.19
C GLU A 249 -16.77 -1.37 0.14
N LEU A 250 -16.13 -0.23 0.43
CA LEU A 250 -15.46 0.02 1.70
C LEU A 250 -16.46 0.09 2.87
N MET A 251 -17.58 0.78 2.69
CA MET A 251 -18.65 0.83 3.69
C MET A 251 -19.24 -0.56 3.97
N GLU A 252 -19.44 -1.36 2.92
CA GLU A 252 -19.91 -2.75 3.06
C GLU A 252 -18.89 -3.63 3.78
N ALA A 253 -17.59 -3.45 3.51
CA ALA A 253 -16.53 -4.15 4.22
C ALA A 253 -16.50 -3.79 5.72
N ALA A 254 -16.69 -2.51 6.06
CA ALA A 254 -16.76 -2.05 7.45
C ALA A 254 -17.98 -2.62 8.20
N ARG A 255 -19.16 -2.59 7.58
CA ARG A 255 -20.39 -3.19 8.14
C ARG A 255 -20.24 -4.68 8.35
N ASP A 256 -19.67 -5.37 7.36
CA ASP A 256 -19.44 -6.80 7.44
C ASP A 256 -18.43 -7.16 8.54
N PHE A 257 -17.35 -6.39 8.68
CA PHE A 257 -16.39 -6.56 9.77
C PHE A 257 -17.05 -6.41 11.15
N VAL A 258 -17.86 -5.36 11.33
CA VAL A 258 -18.56 -5.07 12.58
C VAL A 258 -19.59 -6.15 12.91
N ARG A 259 -20.44 -6.51 11.94
CA ARG A 259 -21.46 -7.57 12.05
C ARG A 259 -20.85 -8.91 12.46
N ASN A 260 -19.66 -9.21 11.95
CA ASN A 260 -18.97 -10.46 12.24
C ASN A 260 -17.99 -10.34 13.43
N GLY A 261 -18.37 -9.57 14.46
CA GLY A 261 -17.70 -9.53 15.75
C GLY A 261 -16.72 -8.39 15.97
N GLY A 262 -16.54 -7.47 15.01
CA GLY A 262 -15.64 -6.31 15.17
C GLY A 262 -16.05 -5.35 16.29
N LEU A 263 -17.34 -5.30 16.61
CA LEU A 263 -17.92 -4.61 17.77
C LEU A 263 -19.09 -5.44 18.31
N ILE A 264 -19.00 -5.88 19.55
CA ILE A 264 -20.05 -6.63 20.25
C ILE A 264 -20.49 -5.80 21.44
N VAL A 265 -21.79 -5.50 21.52
CA VAL A 265 -22.39 -4.71 22.60
C VAL A 265 -23.23 -5.64 23.46
N ASP A 266 -22.98 -5.62 24.76
CA ASP A 266 -23.83 -6.23 25.79
C ASP A 266 -24.53 -5.11 26.58
N PRO A 267 -25.80 -4.81 26.25
CA PRO A 267 -26.56 -3.76 26.94
C PRO A 267 -26.80 -4.04 28.42
N GLU A 268 -26.95 -5.30 28.81
CA GLU A 268 -27.28 -5.69 30.19
C GLU A 268 -26.05 -5.54 31.09
N ALA A 269 -24.90 -6.06 30.64
CA ALA A 269 -23.63 -5.92 31.34
C ALA A 269 -23.01 -4.52 31.18
N LYS A 270 -23.52 -3.71 30.25
CA LYS A 270 -22.98 -2.40 29.85
C LYS A 270 -21.52 -2.50 29.41
N VAL A 271 -21.23 -3.50 28.58
CA VAL A 271 -19.88 -3.77 28.06
C VAL A 271 -19.89 -3.68 26.54
N ALA A 272 -18.92 -2.94 25.98
CA ALA A 272 -18.58 -3.03 24.56
C ALA A 272 -17.26 -3.76 24.39
N SER A 273 -17.28 -4.84 23.61
CA SER A 273 -16.09 -5.59 23.19
C SER A 273 -15.70 -5.16 21.79
N VAL A 274 -14.54 -4.52 21.65
CA VAL A 274 -14.11 -3.80 20.44
C VAL A 274 -12.85 -4.44 19.86
N SER A 275 -12.78 -4.58 18.54
CA SER A 275 -11.56 -5.06 17.88
C SER A 275 -10.35 -4.17 18.18
N LYS A 276 -9.15 -4.77 18.30
CA LYS A 276 -7.89 -4.02 18.46
C LYS A 276 -7.57 -3.10 17.29
N ILE A 277 -8.15 -3.31 16.11
CA ILE A 277 -7.96 -2.42 14.95
C ILE A 277 -8.38 -0.98 15.32
N LEU A 278 -9.54 -0.83 15.95
CA LEU A 278 -10.05 0.47 16.42
C LEU A 278 -9.18 1.08 17.54
N ARG A 279 -8.42 0.24 18.28
CA ARG A 279 -7.45 0.71 19.29
C ARG A 279 -6.15 1.20 18.66
N TRP A 280 -5.57 0.39 17.77
CA TRP A 280 -4.27 0.65 17.17
C TRP A 280 -4.29 1.88 16.27
N TYR A 281 -5.41 2.07 15.55
CA TYR A 281 -5.59 3.14 14.59
C TYR A 281 -6.61 4.18 15.06
N ASN A 282 -6.80 4.32 16.38
CA ASN A 282 -7.80 5.21 16.98
C ASN A 282 -7.78 6.64 16.41
N THR A 283 -6.60 7.17 16.11
CA THR A 283 -6.40 8.51 15.54
C THR A 283 -7.09 8.73 14.19
N ASP A 284 -7.39 7.65 13.48
CA ASP A 284 -8.05 7.71 12.18
C ASP A 284 -9.57 7.74 12.33
N PHE A 285 -10.11 7.31 13.48
CA PHE A 285 -11.55 7.23 13.75
C PHE A 285 -12.06 8.38 14.64
N GLY A 286 -11.24 8.88 15.56
CA GLY A 286 -11.63 9.94 16.50
C GLY A 286 -10.50 10.40 17.43
N LYS A 287 -10.71 11.52 18.14
CA LYS A 287 -9.72 12.13 19.05
C LYS A 287 -9.66 11.45 20.42
N ASN A 288 -10.71 10.73 20.78
CA ASN A 288 -10.84 10.02 22.07
C ASN A 288 -11.69 8.76 21.89
N GLU A 289 -11.73 7.90 22.92
CA GLU A 289 -12.45 6.63 22.86
C GLU A 289 -13.93 6.79 22.51
N THR A 290 -14.62 7.80 23.05
CA THR A 290 -16.03 8.07 22.74
C THR A 290 -16.23 8.38 21.25
N GLU A 291 -15.38 9.21 20.64
CA GLU A 291 -15.47 9.53 19.21
C GLU A 291 -15.19 8.30 18.34
N VAL A 292 -14.23 7.46 18.71
CA VAL A 292 -13.94 6.20 18.00
C VAL A 292 -15.16 5.27 18.03
N LEU A 293 -15.82 5.15 19.18
CA LEU A 293 -17.02 4.31 19.31
C LEU A 293 -18.21 4.88 18.54
N LYS A 294 -18.42 6.20 18.58
CA LYS A 294 -19.44 6.87 17.74
C LYS A 294 -19.17 6.63 16.26
N HIS A 295 -17.91 6.65 15.84
CA HIS A 295 -17.53 6.33 14.47
C HIS A 295 -17.86 4.88 14.12
N ALA A 296 -17.49 3.92 14.97
CA ALA A 296 -17.79 2.50 14.77
C ALA A 296 -19.30 2.21 14.74
N ALA A 297 -20.11 3.00 15.47
CA ALA A 297 -21.56 2.88 15.46
C ALA A 297 -22.18 3.10 14.07
N ASN A 298 -21.53 3.86 13.19
CA ASN A 298 -21.99 4.09 11.82
C ASN A 298 -22.03 2.80 10.96
N TYR A 299 -21.35 1.75 11.41
CA TYR A 299 -21.26 0.47 10.72
C TYR A 299 -22.15 -0.61 11.34
N LEU A 300 -22.84 -0.32 12.44
CA LEU A 300 -23.87 -1.19 13.00
C LEU A 300 -25.16 -1.09 12.17
N GLU A 301 -26.00 -2.12 12.30
CA GLU A 301 -27.40 -2.03 11.84
C GLU A 301 -28.12 -0.87 12.55
N PRO A 302 -29.06 -0.15 11.89
CA PRO A 302 -29.63 1.09 12.42
C PRO A 302 -30.15 0.99 13.86
N ALA A 303 -30.94 -0.04 14.17
CA ALA A 303 -31.50 -0.23 15.51
C ALA A 303 -30.41 -0.51 16.58
N ALA A 304 -29.38 -1.29 16.23
CA ALA A 304 -28.27 -1.56 17.13
C ALA A 304 -27.39 -0.31 17.33
N SER A 305 -27.23 0.51 16.27
CA SER A 305 -26.52 1.78 16.32
C SER A 305 -27.19 2.76 17.27
N GLU A 306 -28.51 2.95 17.14
CA GLU A 306 -29.30 3.82 18.02
C GLU A 306 -29.17 3.39 19.49
N GLN A 307 -29.41 2.11 19.78
CA GLN A 307 -29.28 1.58 21.14
C GLN A 307 -27.86 1.76 21.70
N PHE A 308 -26.83 1.50 20.89
CA PHE A 308 -25.45 1.65 21.30
C PHE A 308 -25.08 3.11 21.58
N LEU A 309 -25.53 4.04 20.76
CA LEU A 309 -25.30 5.48 20.95
C LEU A 309 -26.02 6.01 22.20
N GLU A 310 -27.23 5.54 22.48
CA GLU A 310 -27.94 5.86 23.73
C GLU A 310 -27.20 5.33 24.97
N LEU A 311 -26.74 4.07 24.92
CA LEU A 311 -25.93 3.49 26.00
C LEU A 311 -24.65 4.29 26.22
N LEU A 312 -23.96 4.66 25.14
CA LEU A 312 -22.72 5.44 25.19
C LEU A 312 -22.94 6.86 25.76
N ALA A 313 -24.10 7.46 25.52
CA ALA A 313 -24.42 8.80 26.01
C ALA A 313 -24.86 8.81 27.49
N ASN A 314 -25.62 7.80 27.91
CA ASN A 314 -26.35 7.81 29.19
C ASN A 314 -25.70 6.96 30.27
N THR A 315 -24.69 6.15 29.95
CA THR A 315 -24.06 5.22 30.91
C THR A 315 -22.55 5.27 30.85
N GLN A 316 -21.88 4.91 31.96
CA GLN A 316 -20.46 4.54 31.93
C GLN A 316 -20.32 3.15 31.32
N LEU A 317 -20.25 3.09 30.00
CA LEU A 317 -20.02 1.86 29.26
C LEU A 317 -18.58 1.38 29.49
N LYS A 318 -18.41 0.13 29.90
CA LYS A 318 -17.07 -0.46 30.03
C LYS A 318 -16.60 -0.93 28.65
N VAL A 319 -15.52 -0.33 28.16
CA VAL A 319 -14.89 -0.70 26.89
C VAL A 319 -13.81 -1.74 27.14
N SER A 320 -13.89 -2.87 26.45
CA SER A 320 -12.87 -3.91 26.48
C SER A 320 -12.39 -4.20 25.06
N TYR A 321 -11.08 -4.33 24.88
CA TYR A 321 -10.51 -4.66 23.57
C TYR A 321 -10.31 -6.16 23.46
N GLN A 322 -10.89 -6.76 22.43
CA GLN A 322 -10.84 -8.20 22.17
C GLN A 322 -9.39 -8.69 21.98
N PRO A 323 -9.05 -9.94 22.33
CA PRO A 323 -7.80 -10.54 21.86
C PRO A 323 -7.77 -10.53 20.32
N TYR A 324 -6.57 -10.44 19.74
CA TYR A 324 -6.40 -10.46 18.28
C TYR A 324 -5.70 -11.76 17.93
N ASP A 325 -6.42 -12.64 17.25
CA ASP A 325 -5.92 -13.92 16.77
C ASP A 325 -5.10 -13.67 15.51
N TRP A 326 -3.79 -13.80 15.69
CA TRP A 326 -2.82 -13.62 14.64
C TRP A 326 -2.56 -14.88 13.82
N SER A 327 -3.20 -16.01 14.14
CA SER A 327 -3.03 -17.23 13.34
C SER A 327 -3.49 -16.99 11.90
N LEU A 328 -2.86 -17.72 10.98
CA LEU A 328 -3.18 -17.65 9.55
C LEU A 328 -4.64 -18.03 9.31
N ASN A 329 -5.31 -17.27 8.45
CA ASN A 329 -6.71 -17.46 8.08
C ASN A 329 -6.85 -18.46 6.91
N ILE A 330 -6.48 -19.70 7.18
CA ILE A 330 -6.62 -20.85 6.28
C ILE A 330 -7.89 -21.64 6.53
#